data_AF-W5SQR5-F1
#
_entry.id   AF-W5SQR5-F1
#
_cell.length_a   1.000
_cell.length_b   1.000
_cell.length_c   1.000
_cell.angle_alpha   90.00
_cell.angle_beta   90.00
_cell.angle_gamma   90.00
#
_symmetry.space_group_name_H-M   'P 1'
#
loop_
_entity.id
_entity.type
_entity.pdbx_description
1 polymer ?
#
loop_
_entity_poly.entity_id
_entity_poly.type
_entity_poly.pdbx_seq_one_letter_code
_entity_poly.pdbx_strand_id
1 'polypeptide(L)'
;MLLYCKKGEYMKRVIMVFLRVNIVFLLLMIFISCVSEYAGFLDPDARKVYKAFKNKVENYKIAFLSRSDSIINFIDSKISFFPGNKEVYSDKLLYFDEEITKRIVIATLGDDVGVVRSLIDVLSTLDLRFNKDVGNLNDNDVNVAVRFLKELENVTKYGIILLSRHLSNENLAKIRDHFKFEEGLVTFIDNIMFHLDYFMKAREELISDIKHFVNEAAARRGDKLMMINYLESLIDDGILSNRILIGIVDNVFKIEDKLNEIFKS
;
A
#
# COMPACT_ATOMS: atom_id res chain seq x y z
N MET A 1 11.07 -37.75 73.89
CA MET A 1 11.97 -38.10 72.76
C MET A 1 11.25 -38.47 71.45
N LEU A 2 9.94 -38.82 71.46
CA LEU A 2 9.17 -39.17 70.24
C LEU A 2 8.55 -37.98 69.47
N LEU A 3 8.52 -36.77 70.03
CA LEU A 3 7.93 -35.58 69.39
C LEU A 3 8.89 -34.85 68.42
N TYR A 4 10.20 -35.06 68.54
CA TYR A 4 11.19 -34.45 67.64
C TYR A 4 11.38 -35.24 66.33
N CYS A 5 11.05 -36.54 66.31
CA CYS A 5 11.22 -37.38 65.12
C CYS A 5 10.14 -37.11 64.04
N LYS A 6 8.90 -36.84 64.46
CA LYS A 6 7.77 -36.54 63.54
C LYS A 6 7.90 -35.17 62.82
N LYS A 7 8.55 -34.20 63.46
CA LYS A 7 8.73 -32.83 62.89
C LYS A 7 9.73 -32.83 61.73
N GLY A 8 10.75 -33.70 61.79
CA GLY A 8 11.75 -33.89 60.72
C GLY A 8 11.17 -34.58 59.48
N GLU A 9 10.29 -35.57 59.64
CA GLU A 9 9.59 -36.20 58.53
C GLU A 9 8.61 -35.24 57.83
N TYR A 10 7.90 -34.42 58.60
CA TYR A 10 6.95 -33.45 58.05
C TYR A 10 7.66 -32.35 57.25
N MET A 11 8.76 -31.79 57.77
CA MET A 11 9.58 -30.84 57.02
C MET A 11 10.17 -31.46 55.75
N LYS A 12 10.63 -32.72 55.79
CA LYS A 12 11.11 -33.42 54.59
C LYS A 12 10.03 -33.55 53.51
N ARG A 13 8.79 -33.85 53.89
CA ARG A 13 7.66 -33.94 52.93
C ARG A 13 7.33 -32.57 52.33
N VAL A 14 7.28 -31.50 53.13
CA VAL A 14 6.99 -30.15 52.64
C VAL A 14 8.08 -29.66 51.67
N ILE A 15 9.36 -29.88 52.02
CA ILE A 15 10.49 -29.53 51.16
C ILE A 15 10.44 -30.33 49.85
N MET A 16 10.10 -31.63 49.91
CA MET A 16 9.98 -32.47 48.73
C MET A 16 8.81 -32.04 47.82
N VAL A 17 7.68 -31.60 48.38
CA VAL A 17 6.55 -31.03 47.61
C VAL A 17 6.96 -29.71 46.96
N PHE A 18 7.63 -28.81 47.71
CA PHE A 18 8.14 -27.56 47.15
C PHE A 18 9.13 -27.79 46.01
N LEU A 19 10.04 -28.75 46.15
CA LEU A 19 10.97 -29.15 45.09
C LEU A 19 10.22 -29.72 43.88
N ARG A 20 9.22 -30.57 44.07
CA ARG A 20 8.40 -31.10 42.95
C ARG A 20 7.66 -30.00 42.22
N VAL A 21 7.03 -29.07 42.93
CA VAL A 21 6.31 -27.93 42.33
C VAL A 21 7.26 -27.03 41.57
N ASN A 22 8.43 -26.71 42.13
CA ASN A 22 9.43 -25.89 41.45
C ASN A 22 10.02 -26.60 40.23
N ILE A 23 10.27 -27.92 40.28
CA ILE A 23 10.72 -28.70 39.12
C ILE A 23 9.66 -28.73 38.03
N VAL A 24 8.38 -28.90 38.39
CA VAL A 24 7.27 -28.83 37.42
C VAL A 24 7.17 -27.44 36.81
N PHE A 25 7.32 -26.38 37.61
CA PHE A 25 7.31 -24.99 37.12
C PHE A 25 8.51 -24.70 36.20
N LEU A 26 9.70 -25.16 36.56
CA LEU A 26 10.91 -25.06 35.72
C LEU A 26 10.76 -25.85 34.43
N LEU A 27 10.19 -27.06 34.49
CA LEU A 27 9.88 -27.84 33.29
C LEU A 27 8.84 -27.13 32.43
N LEU A 28 7.79 -26.54 33.01
CA LEU A 28 6.81 -25.73 32.27
C LEU A 28 7.46 -24.53 31.58
N MET A 29 8.34 -23.81 32.28
CA MET A 29 9.10 -22.69 31.73
C MET A 29 10.07 -23.15 30.65
N ILE A 30 10.73 -24.29 30.81
CA ILE A 30 11.61 -24.89 29.80
C ILE A 30 10.78 -25.37 28.60
N PHE A 31 9.60 -25.96 28.78
CA PHE A 31 8.71 -26.32 27.68
C PHE A 31 8.23 -25.06 26.93
N ILE A 32 7.83 -24.00 27.63
CA ILE A 32 7.48 -22.71 27.02
C ILE A 32 8.68 -22.11 26.26
N SER A 33 9.90 -22.26 26.80
CA SER A 33 11.13 -21.72 26.20
C SER A 33 11.67 -22.57 25.05
N CYS A 34 11.56 -23.90 25.10
CA CYS A 34 11.99 -24.82 24.05
C CYS A 34 10.97 -24.95 22.91
N VAL A 35 9.68 -24.63 23.16
CA VAL A 35 8.67 -24.52 22.10
C VAL A 35 8.83 -23.21 21.30
N SER A 36 9.68 -22.28 21.75
CA SER A 36 9.95 -21.02 21.02
C SER A 36 10.64 -21.22 19.66
N GLU A 37 11.26 -22.38 19.42
CA GLU A 37 11.89 -22.74 18.14
C GLU A 37 10.96 -23.49 17.18
N TYR A 38 9.77 -23.91 17.62
CA TYR A 38 8.79 -24.53 16.74
C TYR A 38 7.79 -23.52 16.21
N ALA A 39 7.56 -23.57 14.90
CA ALA A 39 6.44 -22.90 14.27
C ALA A 39 5.14 -23.17 15.06
N GLY A 40 4.67 -22.11 15.71
CA GLY A 40 3.27 -21.80 15.89
C GLY A 40 2.72 -22.00 17.30
N PHE A 41 2.60 -20.87 17.96
CA PHE A 41 1.66 -20.63 19.04
C PHE A 41 0.28 -20.19 18.52
N LEU A 42 0.16 -19.92 17.22
CA LEU A 42 -1.14 -19.89 16.57
C LEU A 42 -1.71 -21.31 16.51
N ASP A 43 -2.95 -21.42 16.95
CA ASP A 43 -3.82 -22.57 16.67
C ASP A 43 -3.74 -22.95 15.17
N PRO A 44 -3.82 -24.24 14.79
CA PRO A 44 -3.69 -24.68 13.40
C PRO A 44 -4.56 -23.90 12.40
N ASP A 45 -5.79 -23.54 12.77
CA ASP A 45 -6.68 -22.79 11.90
C ASP A 45 -6.23 -21.33 11.73
N ALA A 46 -5.87 -20.68 12.84
CA ALA A 46 -5.31 -19.34 12.85
C ALA A 46 -4.01 -19.25 12.02
N ARG A 47 -3.16 -20.27 12.13
CA ARG A 47 -1.92 -20.40 11.35
C ARG A 47 -2.19 -20.53 9.85
N LYS A 48 -3.20 -21.33 9.47
CA LYS A 48 -3.60 -21.52 8.07
C LYS A 48 -4.11 -20.21 7.47
N VAL A 49 -4.98 -19.49 8.20
CA VAL A 49 -5.52 -18.20 7.77
C VAL A 49 -4.40 -17.15 7.63
N TYR A 50 -3.52 -17.02 8.63
CA TYR A 50 -2.39 -16.11 8.55
C TYR A 50 -1.45 -16.42 7.38
N LYS A 51 -1.13 -17.71 7.15
CA LYS A 51 -0.30 -18.10 6.01
C LYS A 51 -0.97 -17.76 4.67
N ALA A 52 -2.26 -18.02 4.53
CA ALA A 52 -3.01 -17.66 3.33
C ALA A 52 -3.01 -16.14 3.10
N PHE A 53 -3.27 -15.36 4.14
CA PHE A 53 -3.21 -13.90 4.11
C PHE A 53 -1.83 -13.39 3.70
N LYS A 54 -0.76 -13.83 4.38
CA LYS A 54 0.62 -13.43 4.06
C LYS A 54 0.97 -13.74 2.60
N ASN A 55 0.64 -14.94 2.13
CA ASN A 55 0.89 -15.34 0.75
C ASN A 55 0.11 -14.45 -0.23
N LYS A 56 -1.13 -14.07 0.11
CA LYS A 56 -1.94 -13.19 -0.73
C LYS A 56 -1.37 -11.78 -0.82
N VAL A 57 -0.95 -11.20 0.30
CA VAL A 57 -0.26 -9.90 0.34
C VAL A 57 1.01 -9.96 -0.51
N GLU A 58 1.79 -11.03 -0.40
CA GLU A 58 3.01 -11.18 -1.19
C GLU A 58 2.72 -11.31 -2.69
N ASN A 59 1.70 -12.09 -3.06
CA ASN A 59 1.25 -12.19 -4.45
C ASN A 59 0.80 -10.83 -4.98
N TYR A 60 0.12 -10.02 -4.18
CA TYR A 60 -0.26 -8.66 -4.58
C TYR A 60 0.94 -7.73 -4.69
N LYS A 61 1.93 -7.79 -3.78
CA LYS A 61 3.19 -7.06 -3.94
C LYS A 61 3.88 -7.43 -5.24
N ILE A 62 3.99 -8.72 -5.53
CA ILE A 62 4.59 -9.21 -6.77
C ILE A 62 3.78 -8.73 -7.98
N ALA A 63 2.46 -8.88 -8.01
CA ALA A 63 1.62 -8.41 -9.12
C ALA A 63 1.70 -6.89 -9.31
N PHE A 64 1.79 -6.12 -8.21
CA PHE A 64 1.91 -4.67 -8.22
C PHE A 64 3.28 -4.21 -8.76
N LEU A 65 4.37 -4.88 -8.38
CA LEU A 65 5.75 -4.54 -8.74
C LEU A 65 6.23 -5.18 -10.06
N SER A 66 5.77 -6.38 -10.41
CA SER A 66 6.13 -7.04 -11.68
C SER A 66 5.56 -6.33 -12.91
N ARG A 67 4.45 -5.59 -12.76
CA ARG A 67 3.95 -4.69 -13.80
C ARG A 67 4.93 -3.56 -14.11
N SER A 68 5.69 -3.08 -13.11
CA SER A 68 6.68 -2.04 -13.34
C SER A 68 7.90 -2.57 -14.11
N ASP A 69 8.50 -3.71 -13.73
CA ASP A 69 9.87 -4.06 -14.19
C ASP A 69 10.00 -4.39 -15.70
N SER A 70 8.94 -4.90 -16.36
CA SER A 70 9.04 -5.26 -17.79
C SER A 70 8.88 -4.07 -18.75
N ILE A 71 8.21 -3.01 -18.31
CA ILE A 71 7.97 -1.78 -19.10
C ILE A 71 8.97 -0.68 -18.72
N ILE A 72 9.51 -0.72 -17.49
CA ILE A 72 10.70 0.02 -17.05
C ILE A 72 11.84 -0.09 -18.08
N ASN A 73 12.18 -1.29 -18.54
CA ASN A 73 13.27 -1.48 -19.51
C ASN A 73 12.97 -0.95 -20.93
N PHE A 74 11.69 -0.75 -21.28
CA PHE A 74 11.27 -0.21 -22.59
C PHE A 74 11.10 1.31 -22.58
N ILE A 75 10.70 1.88 -21.44
CA ILE A 75 10.34 3.30 -21.27
C ILE A 75 11.52 4.14 -20.77
N ASP A 76 12.42 3.57 -19.96
CA ASP A 76 13.43 4.31 -19.17
C ASP A 76 14.40 5.18 -19.98
N SER A 77 14.62 4.91 -21.28
CA SER A 77 15.63 5.67 -22.04
C SER A 77 15.08 6.79 -22.92
N LYS A 78 13.75 6.93 -23.13
CA LYS A 78 13.22 7.84 -24.17
C LYS A 78 11.95 8.62 -23.85
N ILE A 79 11.19 8.30 -22.80
CA ILE A 79 9.93 9.01 -22.51
C ILE A 79 10.14 10.09 -21.46
N SER A 80 9.84 11.33 -21.86
CA SER A 80 9.70 12.49 -20.99
C SER A 80 8.33 13.10 -21.22
N PHE A 81 7.64 13.45 -20.13
CA PHE A 81 6.36 14.17 -20.23
C PHE A 81 6.55 15.62 -20.69
N PHE A 82 7.73 16.17 -20.46
CA PHE A 82 8.09 17.56 -20.77
C PHE A 82 9.38 17.58 -21.60
N PRO A 83 9.31 17.17 -22.89
CA PRO A 83 10.49 17.12 -23.74
C PRO A 83 11.06 18.52 -24.01
N GLY A 84 12.38 18.59 -24.27
CA GLY A 84 13.08 19.83 -24.63
C GLY A 84 13.78 20.51 -23.46
N ASN A 85 13.87 21.85 -23.50
CA ASN A 85 14.55 22.63 -22.47
C ASN A 85 13.73 22.64 -21.16
N LYS A 86 14.23 21.99 -20.11
CA LYS A 86 13.55 21.92 -18.81
C LYS A 86 13.33 23.28 -18.14
N GLU A 87 14.14 24.30 -18.47
CA GLU A 87 14.03 25.65 -17.89
C GLU A 87 12.73 26.37 -18.26
N VAL A 88 11.99 25.88 -19.27
CA VAL A 88 10.71 26.44 -19.69
C VAL A 88 9.52 25.84 -18.95
N TYR A 89 9.73 24.96 -17.98
CA TYR A 89 8.67 24.38 -17.17
C TYR A 89 8.88 24.72 -15.70
N SER A 90 7.79 24.84 -14.95
CA SER A 90 7.88 25.05 -13.50
C SER A 90 8.31 23.77 -12.77
N ASP A 91 8.92 23.92 -11.60
CA ASP A 91 9.35 22.79 -10.77
C ASP A 91 8.20 21.84 -10.43
N LYS A 92 6.98 22.37 -10.30
CA LYS A 92 5.75 21.57 -10.07
C LYS A 92 5.47 20.58 -11.20
N LEU A 93 5.75 20.97 -12.45
CA LEU A 93 5.61 20.08 -13.60
C LEU A 93 6.81 19.12 -13.67
N LEU A 94 8.03 19.63 -13.50
CA LEU A 94 9.24 18.81 -13.57
C LEU A 94 9.27 17.69 -12.53
N TYR A 95 8.61 17.85 -11.39
CA TYR A 95 8.36 16.78 -10.41
C TYR A 95 7.79 15.50 -11.04
N PHE A 96 6.91 15.61 -12.03
CA PHE A 96 6.32 14.44 -12.69
C PHE A 96 7.25 13.77 -13.72
N ASP A 97 8.35 14.43 -14.09
CA ASP A 97 9.40 13.87 -14.96
C ASP A 97 10.54 13.22 -14.15
N GLU A 98 10.56 13.40 -12.83
CA GLU A 98 11.44 12.67 -11.92
C GLU A 98 11.20 11.16 -12.04
N GLU A 99 12.28 10.38 -12.00
CA GLU A 99 12.26 8.96 -12.32
C GLU A 99 11.18 8.17 -11.57
N ILE A 100 11.08 8.35 -10.25
CA ILE A 100 10.13 7.63 -9.39
C ILE A 100 8.69 8.07 -9.70
N THR A 101 8.43 9.38 -9.70
CA THR A 101 7.08 9.93 -9.95
C THR A 101 6.59 9.55 -11.34
N LYS A 102 7.46 9.63 -12.34
CA LYS A 102 7.17 9.23 -13.71
C LYS A 102 6.77 7.76 -13.79
N ARG A 103 7.53 6.86 -13.14
CA ARG A 103 7.19 5.42 -13.07
C ARG A 103 5.83 5.18 -12.40
N ILE A 104 5.50 5.93 -11.35
CA ILE A 104 4.21 5.83 -10.66
C ILE A 104 3.06 6.21 -11.61
N VAL A 105 3.18 7.33 -12.32
CA VAL A 105 2.16 7.78 -13.29
C VAL A 105 2.00 6.74 -14.41
N ILE A 106 3.09 6.22 -14.95
CA ILE A 106 3.08 5.20 -16.01
C ILE A 106 2.40 3.90 -15.55
N ALA A 107 2.67 3.45 -14.34
CA ALA A 107 2.00 2.29 -13.76
C ALA A 107 0.49 2.52 -13.57
N THR A 108 0.08 3.76 -13.26
CA THR A 108 -1.35 4.14 -13.21
C THR A 108 -2.00 4.13 -14.59
N LEU A 109 -1.24 4.40 -15.65
CA LEU A 109 -1.69 4.24 -17.04
C LEU A 109 -1.69 2.76 -17.48
N GLY A 110 -1.53 1.82 -16.55
CA GLY A 110 -1.48 0.39 -16.79
C GLY A 110 -0.34 -0.02 -17.71
N ASP A 111 0.77 0.72 -17.63
CA ASP A 111 2.02 0.50 -18.36
C ASP A 111 1.83 0.44 -19.90
N ASP A 112 0.79 1.13 -20.39
CA ASP A 112 0.40 1.12 -21.80
C ASP A 112 1.05 2.27 -22.57
N VAL A 113 2.00 1.93 -23.45
CA VAL A 113 2.76 2.92 -24.24
C VAL A 113 1.84 3.80 -25.11
N GLY A 114 0.73 3.26 -25.62
CA GLY A 114 -0.22 4.02 -26.44
C GLY A 114 -0.95 5.08 -25.61
N VAL A 115 -1.34 4.71 -24.39
CA VAL A 115 -1.99 5.63 -23.45
C VAL A 115 -0.99 6.66 -22.91
N VAL A 116 0.26 6.26 -22.63
CA VAL A 116 1.34 7.20 -22.25
C VAL A 116 1.57 8.26 -23.33
N ARG A 117 1.61 7.85 -24.61
CA ARG A 117 1.70 8.81 -25.73
C ARG A 117 0.49 9.73 -25.81
N SER A 118 -0.71 9.19 -25.60
CA SER A 118 -1.94 9.99 -25.58
C SER A 118 -1.91 11.04 -24.45
N LEU A 119 -1.37 10.69 -23.28
CA LEU A 119 -1.14 11.67 -22.21
C LEU A 119 -0.13 12.75 -22.62
N ILE A 120 0.98 12.38 -23.27
CA ILE A 120 1.97 13.35 -23.77
C ILE A 120 1.34 14.30 -24.79
N ASP A 121 0.48 13.80 -25.69
CA ASP A 121 -0.23 14.61 -26.67
C ASP A 121 -1.18 15.62 -25.98
N VAL A 122 -1.88 15.19 -24.93
CA VAL A 122 -2.72 16.07 -24.08
C VAL A 122 -1.87 17.16 -23.45
N LEU A 123 -0.77 16.81 -22.79
CA LEU A 123 0.13 17.76 -22.13
C LEU A 123 0.76 18.74 -23.13
N SER A 124 1.12 18.27 -24.33
CA SER A 124 1.73 19.09 -25.38
C SER A 124 0.76 20.09 -26.01
N THR A 125 -0.55 19.87 -25.85
CA THR A 125 -1.60 20.77 -26.33
C THR A 125 -1.82 21.96 -25.38
N LEU A 126 -1.40 21.82 -24.12
CA LEU A 126 -1.51 22.87 -23.09
C LEU A 126 -0.33 23.85 -23.17
N ASP A 127 -0.57 25.12 -22.85
CA ASP A 127 0.51 26.12 -22.73
C ASP A 127 1.14 26.07 -21.33
N LEU A 128 2.08 25.13 -21.16
CA LEU A 128 2.72 24.82 -19.88
C LEU A 128 4.00 25.62 -19.63
N ARG A 129 4.28 26.64 -20.46
CA ARG A 129 5.54 27.38 -20.42
C ARG A 129 5.64 28.29 -19.20
N PHE A 130 6.82 28.28 -18.60
CA PHE A 130 7.21 29.05 -17.44
C PHE A 130 8.31 30.05 -17.81
N ASN A 131 8.22 31.25 -17.26
CA ASN A 131 9.24 32.28 -17.32
C ASN A 131 9.63 32.69 -15.89
N LYS A 132 10.92 32.73 -15.58
CA LYS A 132 11.43 33.05 -14.23
C LYS A 132 11.05 34.46 -13.75
N ASP A 133 10.89 35.41 -14.65
CA ASP A 133 10.60 36.81 -14.33
C ASP A 133 9.09 37.09 -14.19
N VAL A 134 8.24 36.27 -14.83
CA VAL A 134 6.80 36.55 -14.98
C VAL A 134 5.89 35.42 -14.46
N GLY A 135 6.44 34.25 -14.14
CA GLY A 135 5.67 33.08 -13.74
C GLY A 135 5.20 32.21 -14.92
N ASN A 136 4.14 31.43 -14.71
CA ASN A 136 3.56 30.65 -15.81
C ASN A 136 2.85 31.59 -16.79
N LEU A 137 2.96 31.30 -18.08
CA LEU A 137 2.26 32.07 -19.11
C LEU A 137 0.74 31.81 -19.12
N ASN A 138 0.31 30.64 -18.64
CA ASN A 138 -1.09 30.30 -18.48
C ASN A 138 -1.29 29.41 -17.24
N ASP A 139 -1.70 30.04 -16.14
CA ASP A 139 -1.92 29.32 -14.87
C ASP A 139 -3.04 28.29 -14.96
N ASN A 140 -4.06 28.48 -15.82
CA ASN A 140 -5.14 27.50 -15.93
C ASN A 140 -4.65 26.18 -16.53
N ASP A 141 -3.95 26.27 -17.66
CA ASP A 141 -3.38 25.09 -18.34
C ASP A 141 -2.43 24.32 -17.41
N VAL A 142 -1.57 25.04 -16.69
CA VAL A 142 -0.64 24.44 -15.71
C VAL A 142 -1.40 23.80 -14.55
N ASN A 143 -2.40 24.47 -13.98
CA ASN A 143 -3.17 23.94 -12.86
C ASN A 143 -3.93 22.67 -13.25
N VAL A 144 -4.58 22.64 -14.41
CA VAL A 144 -5.30 21.45 -14.90
C VAL A 144 -4.34 20.29 -15.12
N ALA A 145 -3.18 20.53 -15.75
CA ALA A 145 -2.16 19.49 -15.95
C ALA A 145 -1.65 18.92 -14.62
N VAL A 146 -1.26 19.79 -13.68
CA VAL A 146 -0.73 19.38 -12.37
C VAL A 146 -1.77 18.60 -11.59
N ARG A 147 -3.02 19.06 -11.55
CA ARG A 147 -4.11 18.39 -10.82
C ARG A 147 -4.41 17.02 -11.43
N PHE A 148 -4.50 16.93 -12.75
CA PHE A 148 -4.74 15.66 -13.43
C PHE A 148 -3.60 14.66 -13.17
N LEU A 149 -2.34 15.08 -13.34
CA LEU A 149 -1.16 14.25 -13.05
C LEU A 149 -1.12 13.83 -11.57
N LYS A 150 -1.58 14.68 -10.65
CA LYS A 150 -1.67 14.34 -9.24
C LYS A 150 -2.68 13.23 -8.97
N GLU A 151 -3.84 13.25 -9.61
CA GLU A 151 -4.80 12.15 -9.50
C GLU A 151 -4.21 10.83 -10.03
N LEU A 152 -3.47 10.89 -11.14
CA LEU A 152 -2.77 9.71 -11.65
C LEU A 152 -1.69 9.20 -10.68
N GLU A 153 -0.91 10.09 -10.08
CA GLU A 153 0.10 9.72 -9.07
C GLU A 153 -0.56 9.01 -7.88
N ASN A 154 -1.67 9.56 -7.37
CA ASN A 154 -2.34 9.07 -6.16
C ASN A 154 -2.74 7.60 -6.26
N VAL A 155 -3.30 7.15 -7.39
CA VAL A 155 -3.77 5.76 -7.58
C VAL A 155 -2.70 4.73 -7.24
N THR A 156 -1.51 4.88 -7.81
CA THR A 156 -0.41 3.93 -7.59
C THR A 156 0.32 4.21 -6.28
N LYS A 157 0.45 5.48 -5.87
CA LYS A 157 1.09 5.85 -4.60
C LYS A 157 0.40 5.24 -3.39
N TYR A 158 -0.94 5.24 -3.35
CA TYR A 158 -1.69 4.61 -2.27
C TYR A 158 -1.52 3.09 -2.23
N GLY A 159 -1.35 2.44 -3.40
CA GLY A 159 -1.02 1.00 -3.44
C GLY A 159 0.36 0.69 -2.86
N ILE A 160 1.35 1.54 -3.15
CA ILE A 160 2.69 1.44 -2.54
C ILE A 160 2.59 1.63 -1.03
N ILE A 161 1.86 2.64 -0.55
CA ILE A 161 1.65 2.88 0.88
C ILE A 161 0.99 1.65 1.53
N LEU A 162 -0.08 1.12 0.94
CA LEU A 162 -0.79 -0.03 1.46
C LEU A 162 0.11 -1.27 1.56
N LEU A 163 0.75 -1.65 0.46
CA LEU A 163 1.47 -2.91 0.37
C LEU A 163 2.86 -2.84 1.03
N SER A 164 3.59 -1.72 0.85
CA SER A 164 4.96 -1.59 1.33
C SER A 164 5.06 -1.05 2.74
N ARG A 165 4.12 -0.20 3.18
CA ARG A 165 4.13 0.39 4.53
C ARG A 165 3.16 -0.31 5.47
N HIS A 166 1.86 -0.34 5.16
CA HIS A 166 0.86 -0.90 6.07
C HIS A 166 0.96 -2.43 6.16
N LEU A 167 1.07 -3.11 5.04
CA LEU A 167 1.20 -4.57 4.94
C LEU A 167 2.66 -5.02 4.73
N SER A 168 3.59 -4.28 5.32
CA SER A 168 5.02 -4.61 5.31
C SER A 168 5.30 -5.95 6.01
N ASN A 169 6.43 -6.58 5.71
CA ASN A 169 6.81 -7.84 6.38
C ASN A 169 6.93 -7.68 7.90
N GLU A 170 7.35 -6.51 8.36
CA GLU A 170 7.40 -6.14 9.78
C GLU A 170 5.99 -6.10 10.39
N ASN A 171 5.04 -5.40 9.75
CA ASN A 171 3.67 -5.28 10.27
C ASN A 171 2.91 -6.61 10.21
N LEU A 172 3.15 -7.44 9.20
CA LEU A 172 2.62 -8.80 9.16
C LEU A 172 3.13 -9.64 10.34
N ALA A 173 4.41 -9.51 10.69
CA ALA A 173 4.97 -10.16 11.88
C ALA A 173 4.32 -9.64 13.17
N LYS A 174 4.11 -8.32 13.29
CA LYS A 174 3.40 -7.74 14.45
C LYS A 174 1.98 -8.29 14.60
N ILE A 175 1.21 -8.43 13.51
CA ILE A 175 -0.11 -9.07 13.54
C ILE A 175 -0.02 -10.49 14.10
N ARG A 176 0.89 -11.31 13.55
CA ARG A 176 1.09 -12.70 14.03
C ARG A 176 1.45 -12.74 15.51
N ASP A 177 2.31 -11.84 15.95
CA ASP A 177 2.87 -11.85 17.30
C ASP A 177 1.86 -11.35 18.34
N HIS A 178 0.99 -10.39 17.98
CA HIS A 178 -0.12 -9.93 18.80
C HIS A 178 -1.12 -11.07 19.09
N PHE A 179 -1.60 -11.73 18.04
CA PHE A 179 -2.57 -12.83 18.18
C PHE A 179 -1.95 -14.18 18.56
N LYS A 180 -0.68 -14.18 18.97
CA LYS A 180 0.04 -15.40 19.32
C LYS A 180 -0.62 -16.16 20.49
N PHE A 181 -1.24 -15.43 21.41
CA PHE A 181 -1.92 -15.96 22.59
C PHE A 181 -3.35 -15.43 22.74
N GLU A 182 -3.86 -14.75 21.71
CA GLU A 182 -5.16 -14.08 21.72
C GLU A 182 -6.07 -14.65 20.64
N GLU A 183 -7.37 -14.71 20.94
CA GLU A 183 -8.39 -15.06 19.96
C GLU A 183 -8.71 -13.89 19.02
N GLY A 184 -9.34 -14.16 17.88
CA GLY A 184 -9.83 -13.12 16.98
C GLY A 184 -8.96 -12.82 15.76
N LEU A 185 -7.83 -13.52 15.58
CA LEU A 185 -6.97 -13.37 14.40
C LEU A 185 -7.74 -13.55 13.08
N VAL A 186 -8.64 -14.53 13.02
CA VAL A 186 -9.42 -14.84 11.81
C VAL A 186 -10.28 -13.64 11.42
N THR A 187 -11.11 -13.14 12.34
CA THR A 187 -11.95 -11.96 12.10
C THR A 187 -11.12 -10.71 11.76
N PHE A 188 -9.97 -10.54 12.41
CA PHE A 188 -9.06 -9.43 12.14
C PHE A 188 -8.50 -9.50 10.71
N ILE A 189 -8.00 -10.66 10.30
CA ILE A 189 -7.48 -10.89 8.95
C ILE A 189 -8.58 -10.78 7.91
N ASP A 190 -9.75 -11.35 8.15
CA ASP A 190 -10.87 -11.32 7.20
C ASP A 190 -11.30 -9.88 6.89
N ASN A 191 -11.29 -8.99 7.89
CA ASN A 191 -11.57 -7.57 7.70
C ASN A 191 -10.51 -6.89 6.80
N ILE A 192 -9.21 -7.11 7.08
CA ILE A 192 -8.13 -6.56 6.27
C ILE A 192 -8.19 -7.13 4.84
N MET A 193 -8.41 -8.43 4.70
CA MET A 193 -8.52 -9.10 3.41
C MET A 193 -9.67 -8.57 2.58
N PHE A 194 -10.84 -8.34 3.19
CA PHE A 194 -11.98 -7.76 2.50
C PHE A 194 -11.64 -6.40 1.88
N HIS A 195 -11.03 -5.50 2.64
CA HIS A 195 -10.64 -4.18 2.14
C HIS A 195 -9.49 -4.24 1.14
N LEU A 196 -8.54 -5.16 1.32
CA LEU A 196 -7.44 -5.35 0.39
C LEU A 196 -7.93 -5.86 -0.96
N ASP A 197 -8.87 -6.81 -0.98
CA ASP A 197 -9.45 -7.34 -2.21
C ASP A 197 -10.25 -6.27 -2.95
N TYR A 198 -11.03 -5.48 -2.21
CA TYR A 198 -11.78 -4.37 -2.79
C TYR A 198 -10.82 -3.32 -3.38
N PHE A 199 -9.77 -2.95 -2.65
CA PHE A 199 -8.73 -2.05 -3.13
C PHE A 199 -8.12 -2.54 -4.44
N MET A 200 -7.71 -3.81 -4.51
CA MET A 200 -7.05 -4.37 -5.69
C MET A 200 -8.00 -4.38 -6.89
N LYS A 201 -9.27 -4.78 -6.69
CA LYS A 201 -10.28 -4.76 -7.75
C LYS A 201 -10.58 -3.34 -8.24
N ALA A 202 -10.83 -2.41 -7.32
CA ALA A 202 -11.13 -1.02 -7.64
C ALA A 202 -9.97 -0.36 -8.40
N ARG A 203 -8.72 -0.69 -8.05
CA ARG A 203 -7.55 -0.22 -8.79
C ARG A 203 -7.53 -0.70 -10.23
N GLU A 204 -7.82 -1.97 -10.49
CA GLU A 204 -7.82 -2.50 -11.85
C GLU A 204 -8.91 -1.86 -12.72
N GLU A 205 -10.11 -1.69 -12.17
CA GLU A 205 -11.21 -0.97 -12.83
C GLU A 205 -10.82 0.49 -13.11
N LEU A 206 -10.23 1.16 -12.11
CA LEU A 206 -9.82 2.56 -12.23
C LEU A 206 -8.70 2.77 -13.25
N ILE A 207 -7.74 1.83 -13.37
CA ILE A 207 -6.73 1.89 -14.44
C ILE A 207 -7.41 1.83 -15.80
N SER A 208 -8.41 0.96 -15.98
CA SER A 208 -9.17 0.89 -17.23
C SER A 208 -9.91 2.20 -17.53
N ASP A 209 -10.55 2.79 -16.53
CA ASP A 209 -11.24 4.08 -16.66
C ASP A 209 -10.26 5.20 -17.02
N ILE A 210 -9.10 5.26 -16.36
CA ILE A 210 -8.06 6.25 -16.62
C ILE A 210 -7.55 6.14 -18.06
N LYS A 211 -7.32 4.93 -18.57
CA LYS A 211 -6.92 4.71 -19.97
C LYS A 211 -7.97 5.31 -20.92
N HIS A 212 -9.25 5.04 -20.65
CA HIS A 212 -10.35 5.62 -21.42
C HIS A 212 -10.34 7.16 -21.32
N PHE A 213 -10.22 7.71 -20.12
CA PHE A 213 -10.21 9.16 -19.90
C PHE A 213 -9.07 9.86 -20.63
N VAL A 214 -7.85 9.33 -20.57
CA VAL A 214 -6.69 9.90 -21.27
C VAL A 214 -6.89 9.88 -22.79
N ASN A 215 -7.40 8.77 -23.34
CA ASN A 215 -7.66 8.66 -24.77
C ASN A 215 -8.78 9.61 -25.24
N GLU A 216 -9.83 9.76 -24.44
CA GLU A 216 -10.90 10.74 -24.69
C GLU A 216 -10.37 12.18 -24.67
N ALA A 217 -9.52 12.53 -23.70
CA ALA A 217 -8.88 13.85 -23.67
C ALA A 217 -8.02 14.06 -24.93
N ALA A 218 -7.21 13.06 -25.31
CA ALA A 218 -6.37 13.11 -26.50
C ALA A 218 -7.17 13.26 -27.80
N ALA A 219 -8.35 12.62 -27.90
CA ALA A 219 -9.26 12.79 -29.04
C ALA A 219 -9.80 14.22 -29.19
N ARG A 220 -9.81 15.01 -28.11
CA ARG A 220 -10.26 16.41 -28.08
C ARG A 220 -9.13 17.42 -28.31
N ARG A 221 -7.87 16.99 -28.51
CA ARG A 221 -6.70 17.89 -28.64
C ARG A 221 -6.80 18.96 -29.73
N GLY A 222 -7.65 18.75 -30.74
CA GLY A 222 -7.91 19.75 -31.79
C GLY A 222 -8.68 20.99 -31.28
N ASP A 223 -9.35 20.88 -30.14
CA ASP A 223 -10.03 21.95 -29.43
C ASP A 223 -9.54 21.98 -27.97
N LYS A 224 -8.55 22.85 -27.71
CA LYS A 224 -7.92 22.97 -26.39
C LYS A 224 -8.95 23.27 -25.29
N LEU A 225 -9.95 24.10 -25.56
CA LEU A 225 -10.95 24.48 -24.57
C LEU A 225 -11.82 23.27 -24.21
N MET A 226 -12.27 22.52 -25.21
CA MET A 226 -13.04 21.29 -24.98
C MET A 226 -12.23 20.23 -24.23
N MET A 227 -10.93 20.11 -24.51
CA MET A 227 -10.04 19.21 -23.79
C MET A 227 -9.86 19.62 -22.32
N ILE A 228 -9.65 20.92 -22.06
CA ILE A 228 -9.52 21.45 -20.69
C ILE A 228 -10.81 21.22 -19.91
N ASN A 229 -11.96 21.60 -20.45
CA ASN A 229 -13.25 21.40 -19.77
C ASN A 229 -13.50 19.92 -19.45
N TYR A 230 -13.07 19.02 -20.34
CA TYR A 230 -13.16 17.58 -20.09
C TYR A 230 -12.24 17.14 -18.95
N LEU A 231 -10.97 17.55 -18.93
CA LEU A 231 -10.05 17.25 -17.83
C LEU A 231 -10.54 17.83 -16.49
N GLU A 232 -11.05 19.05 -16.50
CA GLU A 232 -11.67 19.68 -15.32
C GLU A 232 -12.88 18.87 -14.86
N SER A 233 -13.78 18.41 -15.73
CA SER A 233 -14.91 17.56 -15.31
C SER A 233 -14.48 16.25 -14.63
N LEU A 234 -13.31 15.71 -14.99
CA LEU A 234 -12.78 14.52 -14.32
C LEU A 234 -12.35 14.82 -12.89
N ILE A 235 -11.88 16.03 -12.61
CA ILE A 235 -11.27 16.42 -11.34
C ILE A 235 -12.25 17.23 -10.46
N ASP A 236 -12.81 18.31 -11.00
CA ASP A 236 -13.70 19.26 -10.32
C ASP A 236 -15.11 18.72 -10.11
N ASP A 237 -15.69 18.07 -11.13
CA ASP A 237 -16.97 17.36 -10.95
C ASP A 237 -16.77 16.01 -10.24
N GLY A 238 -15.50 15.67 -9.93
CA GLY A 238 -15.11 14.57 -9.07
C GLY A 238 -15.27 13.18 -9.69
N ILE A 239 -15.41 13.04 -11.01
CA ILE A 239 -15.59 11.72 -11.65
C ILE A 239 -14.42 10.78 -11.32
N LEU A 240 -13.19 11.26 -11.50
CA LEU A 240 -11.97 10.53 -11.20
C LEU A 240 -11.67 10.58 -9.68
N SER A 241 -11.72 11.78 -9.09
CA SER A 241 -11.38 11.99 -7.68
C SER A 241 -12.27 11.19 -6.72
N ASN A 242 -13.57 11.07 -6.98
CA ASN A 242 -14.48 10.25 -6.14
C ASN A 242 -14.19 8.75 -6.28
N ARG A 243 -13.84 8.27 -7.49
CA ARG A 243 -13.44 6.88 -7.68
C ARG A 243 -12.15 6.56 -6.95
N ILE A 244 -11.18 7.49 -6.94
CA ILE A 244 -9.95 7.37 -6.14
C ILE A 244 -10.29 7.34 -4.65
N LEU A 245 -11.11 8.26 -4.16
CA LEU A 245 -11.48 8.32 -2.75
C LEU A 245 -12.12 7.00 -2.27
N ILE A 246 -13.22 6.59 -2.92
CA ILE A 246 -14.02 5.43 -2.51
C ILE A 246 -13.28 4.11 -2.77
N GLY A 247 -12.64 3.99 -3.93
CA GLY A 247 -11.99 2.76 -4.37
C GLY A 247 -10.64 2.50 -3.70
N ILE A 248 -9.85 3.57 -3.56
CA ILE A 248 -8.44 3.48 -3.18
C ILE A 248 -8.26 3.97 -1.75
N VAL A 249 -8.51 5.25 -1.49
CA VAL A 249 -8.15 5.93 -0.24
C VAL A 249 -8.89 5.34 0.97
N ASP A 250 -10.21 5.17 0.86
CA ASP A 250 -11.04 4.63 1.95
C ASP A 250 -10.59 3.23 2.38
N ASN A 251 -10.19 2.37 1.44
CA ASN A 251 -9.74 1.02 1.77
C ASN A 251 -8.35 1.01 2.41
N VAL A 252 -7.46 1.93 2.00
CA VAL A 252 -6.17 2.12 2.69
C VAL A 252 -6.40 2.54 4.14
N PHE A 253 -7.27 3.52 4.38
CA PHE A 253 -7.57 3.98 5.73
C PHE A 253 -8.25 2.91 6.60
N LYS A 254 -9.22 2.17 6.06
CA LYS A 254 -9.85 1.07 6.81
C LYS A 254 -8.84 0.01 7.25
N ILE A 255 -7.86 -0.30 6.40
CA ILE A 255 -6.78 -1.22 6.76
C ILE A 255 -5.84 -0.58 7.79
N GLU A 256 -5.45 0.67 7.60
CA GLU A 256 -4.61 1.40 8.57
C GLU A 256 -5.25 1.48 9.95
N ASP A 257 -6.54 1.84 10.03
CA ASP A 257 -7.30 1.90 11.27
C ASP A 257 -7.37 0.53 11.94
N LYS A 258 -7.61 -0.52 11.16
CA LYS A 258 -7.63 -1.89 11.68
C LYS A 258 -6.28 -2.30 12.25
N LEU A 259 -5.19 -1.98 11.56
CA LEU A 259 -3.83 -2.23 12.04
C LEU A 259 -3.51 -1.42 13.31
N ASN A 260 -4.00 -0.19 13.41
CA ASN A 260 -3.78 0.68 14.57
C ASN A 260 -4.43 0.16 15.85
N GLU A 261 -5.47 -0.68 15.76
CA GLU A 261 -6.08 -1.35 16.93
C GLU A 261 -5.05 -2.18 17.71
N ILE A 262 -4.03 -2.73 17.03
CA ILE A 262 -3.04 -3.64 17.63
C ILE A 262 -1.61 -3.06 17.67
N PHE A 263 -1.34 -1.96 16.96
CA PHE A 263 -0.01 -1.33 16.93
C PHE A 263 0.14 -0.18 17.93
N LYS A 264 -0.98 0.37 18.42
CA LYS A 264 -0.99 1.45 19.43
C LYS A 264 -1.25 0.94 20.85
N SER A 265 -1.46 -0.38 21.03
CA SER A 265 -1.55 -1.06 22.33
C SER A 265 -0.17 -1.44 22.85
#